data_AF-A0A7K8CAI4-F1
#
_entry.id   AF-A0A7K8CAI4-F1
#
_cell.length_a   1.000
_cell.length_b   1.000
_cell.length_c   1.000
_cell.angle_alpha   90.00
_cell.angle_beta   90.00
_cell.angle_gamma   90.00
#
_symmetry.space_group_name_H-M   'P 1'
#
loop_
_entity.id
_entity.type
_entity.pdbx_description
1 polymer ?
#
loop_
_entity_poly.entity_id
_entity_poly.type
_entity_poly.pdbx_seq_one_letter_code
_entity_poly.pdbx_strand_id
1 'polypeptide(L)'
;SASPLLLPPSQEFLHETLKKPSRYFWIGLGVPAAGTGWTWVNGSLLDRDRFQPDLGERPGLCGMIRGSTIIPDTCDLASQWICQREATK
;
A
#
# COMPACT_ATOMS: atom_id res chain seq x y z
N SER A 1 33.55 -20.38 6.87
CA SER A 1 32.56 -20.09 5.82
C SER A 1 31.30 -19.63 6.53
N ALA A 2 31.00 -18.33 6.50
CA ALA A 2 29.83 -17.77 7.18
C ALA A 2 29.01 -17.01 6.13
N SER A 3 27.85 -17.57 5.78
CA SER A 3 26.87 -16.91 4.92
C SER A 3 26.21 -15.76 5.69
N PRO A 4 26.10 -14.56 5.12
CA PRO A 4 25.38 -13.47 5.76
C PRO A 4 23.88 -13.80 5.74
N LEU A 5 23.31 -13.98 6.92
CA LEU A 5 21.90 -14.18 7.14
C LEU A 5 21.13 -12.97 6.57
N LEU A 6 20.29 -13.25 5.58
CA LEU A 6 19.26 -12.35 5.06
C LEU A 6 18.34 -11.94 6.22
N LEU A 7 18.46 -10.69 6.67
CA LEU A 7 17.41 -10.06 7.46
C LEU A 7 16.26 -9.72 6.48
N PRO A 8 15.04 -10.29 6.62
CA PRO A 8 13.87 -9.62 6.07
C PRO A 8 13.80 -8.22 6.68
N PRO A 9 13.21 -7.20 6.03
CA PRO A 9 13.02 -5.91 6.69
C PRO A 9 12.34 -6.18 8.03
N SER A 10 13.05 -5.92 9.14
CA SER A 10 12.53 -6.22 10.47
C SER A 10 11.21 -5.47 10.63
N GLN A 11 10.25 -6.01 11.39
CA GLN A 11 9.00 -5.29 11.66
C GLN A 11 9.26 -3.87 12.18
N GLU A 12 10.40 -3.65 12.84
CA GLU A 12 10.89 -2.35 13.28
C GLU A 12 11.17 -1.41 12.10
N PHE A 13 11.78 -1.89 11.01
CA PHE A 13 12.00 -1.08 9.81
C PHE A 13 10.67 -0.60 9.21
N LEU A 14 9.68 -1.49 9.08
CA LEU A 14 8.35 -1.10 8.61
C LEU A 14 7.70 -0.11 9.58
N HIS A 15 7.76 -0.38 10.88
CA HIS A 15 7.17 0.46 11.90
C HIS A 15 7.79 1.87 11.93
N GLU A 16 9.12 1.98 11.88
CA GLU A 16 9.84 3.26 11.84
C GLU A 16 9.66 4.00 10.51
N THR A 17 9.50 3.25 9.42
CA THR A 17 9.25 3.83 8.09
C THR A 17 7.83 4.39 7.98
N LEU A 18 6.83 3.69 8.53
CA LEU A 18 5.43 4.12 8.56
C LEU A 18 5.17 5.24 9.57
N LYS A 19 5.94 5.29 10.66
CA LYS A 19 5.90 6.40 11.64
C LYS A 19 6.35 7.74 11.08
N LYS A 20 7.09 7.77 9.97
CA LYS A 20 7.56 9.03 9.36
C LYS A 20 6.44 9.64 8.52
N PRO A 21 5.79 10.72 8.99
CA PRO A 21 4.63 11.29 8.31
C PRO A 21 5.01 12.00 7.00
N SER A 22 6.28 12.08 6.62
CA SER A 22 6.70 12.63 5.33
C SER A 22 6.84 11.58 4.24
N ARG A 23 6.77 10.28 4.57
CA ARG A 23 6.93 9.21 3.60
C ARG A 23 5.57 8.65 3.18
N TYR A 24 5.46 8.40 1.89
CA TYR A 24 4.28 7.87 1.24
C TYR A 24 4.71 6.56 0.58
N PHE A 25 3.93 5.51 0.77
CA PHE A 25 4.19 4.22 0.16
C PHE A 25 3.01 3.79 -0.67
N TRP A 26 3.24 3.47 -1.93
CA TRP A 26 2.26 2.75 -2.72
C TRP A 26 1.94 1.42 -2.06
N ILE A 27 0.64 1.14 -2.00
CA ILE A 27 0.10 -0.18 -1.67
C ILE A 27 -0.66 -0.71 -2.88
N GLY A 28 -0.94 -2.01 -2.90
CA GLY A 28 -1.63 -2.66 -4.01
C GLY A 28 -3.13 -2.34 -4.07
N LEU A 29 -3.53 -1.07 -3.95
CA LEU A 29 -4.90 -0.58 -3.95
C LEU A 29 -5.09 0.45 -5.07
N GLY A 30 -6.16 0.34 -5.86
CA GLY A 30 -6.43 1.30 -6.94
C GLY A 30 -7.87 1.25 -7.44
N VAL A 31 -8.23 2.21 -8.30
CA VAL A 31 -9.50 2.27 -9.01
C VAL A 31 -9.24 1.89 -10.48
N PRO A 32 -9.61 0.67 -10.91
CA PRO A 32 -9.37 0.21 -12.27
C PRO A 32 -10.05 1.11 -13.31
N ALA A 33 -9.47 1.22 -14.51
CA ALA A 33 -10.05 2.02 -15.61
C ALA A 33 -11.48 1.59 -15.99
N ALA A 34 -11.79 0.30 -15.84
CA ALA A 34 -13.11 -0.27 -16.08
C ALA A 34 -13.94 -0.47 -14.80
N GLY A 35 -13.44 -0.02 -13.65
CA GLY A 35 -13.96 -0.40 -12.32
C GLY A 35 -15.00 0.56 -11.75
N THR A 36 -15.79 0.03 -10.80
CA THR A 36 -16.82 0.77 -10.04
C THR A 36 -16.39 1.09 -8.61
N GLY A 37 -15.09 1.20 -8.34
CA GLY A 37 -14.58 1.53 -7.01
C GLY A 37 -13.17 1.03 -6.72
N TRP A 38 -12.78 1.11 -5.46
CA TRP A 38 -11.46 0.69 -4.98
C TRP A 38 -11.32 -0.82 -4.88
N THR A 39 -10.29 -1.35 -5.52
CA THR A 39 -9.99 -2.78 -5.55
C THR A 39 -8.51 -3.01 -5.25
N TRP A 40 -8.22 -4.06 -4.50
CA TRP A 40 -6.87 -4.56 -4.30
C TRP A 40 -6.36 -5.24 -5.57
N VAL A 41 -5.04 -5.30 -5.77
CA VAL A 41 -4.40 -5.96 -6.92
C VAL A 41 -4.74 -7.46 -7.04
N ASN A 42 -5.22 -8.09 -5.98
CA ASN A 42 -5.71 -9.48 -5.99
C ASN A 42 -7.19 -9.61 -6.43
N GLY A 43 -7.85 -8.50 -6.78
CA GLY A 43 -9.24 -8.45 -7.21
C GLY A 43 -10.28 -8.29 -6.09
N SER A 44 -9.88 -8.31 -4.81
CA SER A 44 -10.80 -8.09 -3.70
C SER A 44 -11.17 -6.61 -3.53
N LEU A 45 -12.41 -6.34 -3.10
CA LEU A 45 -12.90 -4.97 -2.88
C LEU A 45 -12.37 -4.40 -1.57
N LEU A 46 -12.21 -3.07 -1.51
CA LEU A 46 -11.88 -2.37 -0.27
C LEU A 46 -13.08 -2.36 0.68
N ASP A 47 -12.86 -2.71 1.94
CA ASP A 47 -13.81 -2.51 3.04
C ASP A 47 -13.82 -1.03 3.46
N ARG A 48 -14.71 -0.24 2.87
CA ARG A 48 -14.76 1.23 3.07
C ARG A 48 -15.17 1.62 4.48
N ASP A 49 -16.04 0.84 5.11
CA ASP A 49 -16.53 1.10 6.45
C ASP A 49 -15.40 1.04 7.49
N ARG A 50 -14.38 0.23 7.21
CA ARG A 50 -13.23 0.05 8.09
C ARG A 50 -12.06 1.00 7.82
N PHE A 51 -11.81 1.34 6.55
CA PHE A 51 -10.54 1.98 6.17
C PHE A 51 -10.63 3.47 5.89
N GLN A 52 -11.67 3.93 5.16
CA GLN A 52 -11.98 5.35 4.94
C GLN A 52 -13.15 5.48 3.94
N PRO A 53 -14.26 6.14 4.33
CA PRO A 53 -15.41 6.30 3.42
C PRO A 53 -15.20 7.34 2.31
N ASP A 54 -14.28 8.32 2.47
CA ASP A 54 -14.14 9.49 1.57
C ASP A 54 -12.87 9.46 0.70
N LEU A 55 -12.59 8.35 0.03
CA LEU A 55 -11.38 8.22 -0.82
C LEU A 55 -11.55 8.76 -2.25
N GLY A 56 -12.78 9.08 -2.67
CA GLY A 56 -13.13 9.37 -4.07
C GLY A 56 -12.92 8.16 -5.00
N GLU A 57 -13.63 8.05 -6.12
CA GLU A 57 -13.59 6.83 -6.98
C GLU A 57 -13.31 7.14 -8.45
N ARG A 58 -12.45 8.12 -8.70
CA ARG A 58 -12.06 8.41 -10.08
C ARG A 58 -11.17 7.28 -10.61
N PRO A 59 -11.45 6.75 -11.81
CA PRO A 59 -10.58 5.77 -12.45
C PRO A 59 -9.16 6.30 -12.62
N GLY A 60 -8.17 5.42 -12.49
CA GLY A 60 -6.75 5.77 -12.60
C GLY A 60 -6.12 6.33 -11.32
N LEU A 61 -6.84 6.29 -10.20
CA LEU A 61 -6.28 6.56 -8.88
C LEU A 61 -5.66 5.29 -8.28
N CYS A 62 -4.51 5.45 -7.63
CA CYS A 62 -3.85 4.46 -6.80
C CYS A 62 -3.80 4.95 -5.35
N GLY A 63 -3.72 4.03 -4.40
CA GLY A 63 -3.66 4.33 -2.97
C GLY A 63 -2.24 4.32 -2.43
N MET A 64 -1.82 5.42 -1.81
CA MET A 64 -0.63 5.46 -0.95
C MET A 64 -1.01 5.40 0.53
N ILE A 65 -0.12 4.89 1.38
CA ILE A 65 -0.24 5.03 2.83
C ILE A 65 0.72 6.07 3.39
N ARG A 66 0.21 6.84 4.35
CA ARG A 66 0.96 7.79 5.18
C ARG A 66 0.49 7.61 6.62
N GLY A 67 1.33 7.00 7.47
CA GLY A 67 0.89 6.54 8.78
C GLY A 67 -0.25 5.53 8.65
N SER A 68 -1.44 5.85 9.18
CA SER A 68 -2.65 5.03 9.11
C SER A 68 -3.65 5.48 8.03
N THR A 69 -3.32 6.50 7.23
CA THR A 69 -4.24 7.10 6.26
C THR A 69 -3.92 6.64 4.85
N ILE A 70 -4.97 6.36 4.07
CA ILE A 70 -4.86 6.09 2.63
C ILE A 70 -5.01 7.43 1.90
N ILE A 71 -4.12 7.71 0.96
CA ILE A 71 -4.09 8.94 0.19
C ILE A 71 -4.19 8.57 -1.29
N PRO A 72 -5.27 8.97 -1.99
CA PRO A 72 -5.43 8.71 -3.41
C PRO A 72 -4.55 9.66 -4.23
N ASP A 73 -3.86 9.13 -5.23
CA ASP A 73 -3.10 9.92 -6.20
C ASP A 73 -3.03 9.21 -7.56
N THR A 74 -2.54 9.90 -8.58
CA THR A 74 -2.25 9.33 -9.89
C THR A 74 -1.15 8.26 -9.79
N CYS A 75 -1.39 7.11 -10.41
CA CYS A 75 -0.50 5.95 -10.31
C CYS A 75 0.92 6.19 -10.89
N ASP A 76 1.10 7.24 -11.69
CA ASP A 76 2.36 7.56 -12.38
C ASP A 76 3.36 8.30 -11.48
N LEU A 77 2.96 8.72 -10.27
CA LEU A 77 3.86 9.39 -9.34
C LEU A 77 4.94 8.42 -8.82
N ALA A 78 6.20 8.81 -9.02
CA ALA A 78 7.33 8.04 -8.53
C ALA A 78 7.34 8.01 -6.99
N SER A 79 7.12 6.84 -6.41
CA SER A 79 7.20 6.62 -4.96
C SER A 79 7.61 5.19 -4.62
N GLN A 80 7.97 4.94 -3.35
CA GLN A 80 8.33 3.63 -2.84
C GLN A 80 7.09 2.75 -2.65
N TRP A 81 7.24 1.43 -2.71
CA TRP A 81 6.13 0.47 -2.62
C TRP A 81 6.33 -0.47 -1.43
N ILE A 82 5.23 -0.90 -0.83
CA ILE A 82 5.22 -1.98 0.16
C ILE A 82 4.54 -3.20 -0.47
N CYS A 83 5.25 -4.33 -0.46
CA CYS A 83 4.74 -5.59 -0.98
C CYS A 83 4.36 -6.54 0.15
N GLN A 84 3.24 -7.25 -0.02
CA GLN A 84 2.89 -8.40 0.81
C GLN A 84 3.40 -9.68 0.15
N ARG A 85 3.91 -10.61 0.96
CA ARG A 85 4.17 -11.99 0.56
C ARG A 85 3.63 -12.92 1.63
N GLU A 86 3.29 -14.15 1.24
CA GLU A 86 2.98 -15.19 2.20
C GLU A 86 4.22 -15.55 3.02
N ALA A 87 4.01 -15.87 4.30
CA ALA A 87 5.08 -16.39 5.14
C ALA A 87 5.35 -17.85 4.74
N THR A 88 6.54 -18.12 4.19
CA THR A 88 7.01 -19.50 4.02
C THR A 88 7.40 -20.07 5.38
N LYS A 89 6.79 -21.21 5.71
CA LYS A 89 7.03 -21.98 6.93
C LYS A 89 8.34 -22.75 6.86
#